data_AF-A0A3G2L5V8-F1
#
_entry.id   AF-A0A3G2L5V8-F1
#
_cell.length_a   1.000
_cell.length_b   1.000
_cell.length_c   1.000
_cell.angle_alpha   90.00
_cell.angle_beta   90.00
_cell.angle_gamma   90.00
#
_symmetry.space_group_name_H-M   'P 1'
#
loop_
_entity.id
_entity.type
_entity.pdbx_description
1 polymer ?
#
loop_
_entity_poly.entity_id
_entity_poly.type
_entity_poly.pdbx_seq_one_letter_code
_entity_poly.pdbx_strand_id
1 'polypeptide(L)'
;MPLHLTKYYRTNSTSCSLSELDQLYQNTISSLALNFRVEYCNRLLDSLLFDLKNNEDRKGKKKLKKLLKATEQELLDLKNRK
;
A
#
# COMPACT_ATOMS: atom_id res chain seq x y z
N MET A 1 -12.11 -17.87 4.36
CA MET A 1 -12.17 -16.46 4.82
C MET A 1 -11.32 -16.33 6.07
N PRO A 2 -10.12 -15.72 6.03
CA PRO A 2 -9.26 -15.68 7.20
C PRO A 2 -9.79 -14.68 8.23
N LEU A 3 -10.19 -15.19 9.39
CA LEU A 3 -10.83 -14.52 10.53
C LEU A 3 -9.90 -13.60 11.35
N HIS A 4 -8.72 -13.25 10.85
CA HIS A 4 -7.70 -12.55 11.65
C HIS A 4 -7.90 -11.03 11.69
N LEU A 5 -8.42 -10.42 10.62
CA LEU A 5 -8.64 -8.97 10.57
C LEU A 5 -9.72 -8.52 11.55
N THR A 6 -10.81 -9.27 11.68
CA THR A 6 -11.94 -8.93 12.55
C THR A 6 -11.59 -8.97 14.04
N LYS A 7 -10.60 -9.76 14.45
CA LYS A 7 -10.12 -9.75 15.84
C LYS A 7 -9.33 -8.48 16.17
N TYR A 8 -8.54 -7.96 15.23
CA TYR A 8 -7.74 -6.75 15.44
C TYR A 8 -8.61 -5.50 15.65
N TYR A 9 -9.69 -5.36 14.87
CA TYR A 9 -10.63 -4.24 15.02
C TYR A 9 -11.52 -4.32 16.27
N ARG A 10 -11.62 -5.48 16.93
CA ARG A 10 -12.59 -5.70 18.02
C ARG A 10 -12.00 -5.51 19.42
N THR A 11 -10.68 -5.53 19.59
CA THR A 11 -10.04 -5.48 20.92
C THR A 11 -9.41 -4.14 21.30
N ASN A 12 -9.16 -3.24 20.35
CA ASN A 12 -8.47 -1.97 20.65
C ASN A 12 -9.35 -0.78 20.25
N SER A 13 -10.20 -0.34 21.19
CA SER A 13 -10.81 1.00 21.17
C SER A 13 -9.82 2.11 21.55
N THR A 14 -8.52 1.83 21.46
CA THR A 14 -7.44 2.81 21.48
C THR A 14 -7.20 3.23 20.05
N SER A 15 -7.13 4.55 19.81
CA SER A 15 -6.80 5.14 18.52
C SER A 15 -5.57 4.46 17.91
N CYS A 16 -5.78 3.52 16.98
CA CYS A 16 -4.70 2.88 16.24
C CYS A 16 -3.93 3.99 15.53
N SER A 17 -2.66 4.15 15.88
CA SER A 17 -1.83 5.17 15.26
C SER A 17 -1.65 4.85 13.78
N LEU A 18 -1.51 5.88 12.95
CA LEU A 18 -1.22 5.69 11.52
C LEU A 18 0.02 4.82 11.29
N SER A 19 0.99 4.89 12.20
CA SER A 19 2.20 4.06 12.15
C SER A 19 1.94 2.58 12.40
N GLU A 20 1.01 2.22 13.29
CA GLU A 20 0.65 0.82 13.55
C GLU A 20 -0.14 0.23 12.38
N LEU A 21 -0.99 1.04 11.75
CA LEU A 21 -1.66 0.70 10.49
C LEU A 21 -0.66 0.47 9.36
N ASP A 22 0.33 1.34 9.19
CA ASP A 22 1.38 1.18 8.19
C ASP A 22 2.17 -0.13 8.43
N GLN A 23 2.52 -0.43 9.68
CA GLN A 23 3.19 -1.68 10.04
C GLN A 23 2.32 -2.91 9.75
N LEU A 24 1.02 -2.85 10.06
CA LEU A 24 0.09 -3.94 9.79
C LEU A 24 -0.02 -4.21 8.29
N TYR A 25 -0.16 -3.15 7.48
CA TYR A 25 -0.20 -3.27 6.03
C TYR A 25 1.12 -3.83 5.48
N GLN A 26 2.25 -3.31 5.94
CA GLN A 26 3.57 -3.80 5.53
C GLN A 26 3.73 -5.30 5.83
N ASN A 27 3.41 -5.73 7.05
CA ASN A 27 3.52 -7.13 7.46
C ASN A 27 2.59 -8.03 6.65
N THR A 28 1.34 -7.59 6.45
CA THR A 28 0.35 -8.35 5.71
C THR A 28 0.76 -8.50 4.25
N ILE A 29 1.09 -7.40 3.57
CA ILE A 29 1.47 -7.40 2.15
C ILE A 29 2.77 -8.19 1.94
N SER A 30 3.75 -8.03 2.83
CA SER A 30 5.03 -8.75 2.71
C SER A 30 4.90 -10.26 2.88
N SER A 31 3.89 -10.72 3.63
CA SER A 31 3.58 -12.14 3.82
C SER A 31 2.84 -12.80 2.65
N LEU A 32 2.33 -12.00 1.71
CA LEU A 32 1.64 -12.52 0.52
C LEU A 32 2.64 -13.13 -0.48
N ALA A 33 2.16 -14.10 -1.25
CA ALA A 33 2.94 -14.65 -2.36
C ALA A 33 3.32 -13.56 -3.37
N LEU A 34 4.47 -13.73 -4.03
CA LEU A 34 5.05 -12.74 -4.93
C LEU A 34 4.06 -12.23 -5.99
N ASN A 35 3.25 -13.12 -6.56
CA ASN A 35 2.22 -12.76 -7.53
C ASN A 35 1.19 -11.77 -6.97
N PHE A 36 0.72 -11.97 -5.73
CA PHE A 36 -0.24 -11.07 -5.09
C PHE A 36 0.39 -9.71 -4.75
N ARG A 37 1.67 -9.69 -4.38
CA ARG A 37 2.42 -8.44 -4.14
C ARG A 37 2.56 -7.63 -5.43
N VAL A 38 2.88 -8.30 -6.54
CA VAL A 38 2.95 -7.69 -7.88
C VAL A 38 1.58 -7.14 -8.30
N GLU A 39 0.50 -7.90 -8.15
CA GLU A 39 -0.86 -7.42 -8.44
C GLU A 39 -1.25 -6.22 -7.58
N TYR A 40 -0.94 -6.25 -6.28
CA TYR A 40 -1.18 -5.14 -5.37
C TYR A 40 -0.45 -3.87 -5.84
N CYS A 41 0.85 -3.97 -6.16
CA CYS A 41 1.63 -2.84 -6.66
C CYS A 41 1.06 -2.29 -7.98
N ASN A 42 0.60 -3.14 -8.90
CA ASN A 42 -0.06 -2.68 -10.13
C ASN A 42 -1.35 -1.90 -9.84
N ARG A 43 -2.23 -2.43 -8.98
CA ARG A 43 -3.48 -1.72 -8.59
C ARG A 43 -3.19 -0.40 -7.88
N LEU A 44 -2.13 -0.36 -7.07
CA LEU A 44 -1.69 0.85 -6.40
C LEU A 44 -1.20 1.89 -7.42
N LEU A 45 -0.45 1.49 -8.44
CA LEU A 45 -0.04 2.40 -9.53
C LEU A 45 -1.25 2.99 -10.26
N ASP A 46 -2.23 2.18 -10.64
CA ASP A 46 -3.44 2.67 -11.32
C ASP A 46 -4.19 3.69 -10.46
N SER A 47 -4.31 3.41 -9.16
CA SER A 47 -4.95 4.31 -8.19
C SER A 47 -4.19 5.63 -8.07
N LEU A 48 -2.86 5.57 -7.94
CA LEU A 48 -2.02 6.76 -7.82
C LEU A 48 -2.02 7.61 -9.10
N LEU A 49 -2.08 6.98 -10.28
CA LEU A 49 -2.20 7.69 -11.55
C LEU A 49 -3.56 8.40 -11.66
N PHE A 50 -4.64 7.72 -11.27
CA PHE A 50 -5.97 8.31 -11.20
C PHE A 50 -5.98 9.52 -10.24
N ASP A 51 -5.47 9.35 -9.02
CA ASP A 51 -5.40 10.41 -8.03
C ASP A 51 -4.55 11.58 -8.52
N LEU A 52 -3.41 11.32 -9.14
CA LEU A 52 -2.52 12.37 -9.64
C LEU A 52 -3.16 13.19 -10.76
N LYS A 53 -3.97 12.54 -11.62
CA LYS A 53 -4.75 13.20 -12.67
C LYS A 53 -5.85 14.08 -12.09
N ASN A 54 -6.53 13.63 -11.04
CA ASN A 54 -7.69 14.30 -10.46
C ASN A 54 -7.36 15.26 -9.31
N ASN A 55 -6.17 15.19 -8.74
CA ASN A 55 -5.75 16.10 -7.69
C ASN A 55 -5.48 17.49 -8.29
N GLU A 56 -5.86 18.56 -7.61
CA GLU A 56 -5.55 19.93 -8.03
C GLU A 56 -4.45 20.58 -7.17
N ASP A 57 -4.19 20.01 -5.98
CA ASP A 57 -3.18 20.49 -5.04
C ASP A 57 -1.76 20.12 -5.47
N ARG A 58 -0.91 21.13 -5.60
CA ARG A 58 0.51 20.97 -5.94
C ARG A 58 1.28 20.17 -4.88
N LYS A 59 0.96 20.33 -3.59
CA LYS A 59 1.65 19.58 -2.51
C LYS A 59 1.23 18.11 -2.53
N GLY A 60 -0.08 17.84 -2.69
CA GLY A 60 -0.65 16.52 -2.91
C GLY A 60 -0.01 15.82 -4.11
N LYS A 61 0.06 16.48 -5.27
CA LYS A 61 0.74 15.93 -6.46
C LYS A 61 2.20 15.56 -6.23
N LYS A 62 2.96 16.38 -5.49
CA LYS A 62 4.36 16.05 -5.16
C LYS A 62 4.46 14.78 -4.31
N LYS A 63 3.58 14.64 -3.31
CA LYS A 63 3.51 13.42 -2.48
C LYS A 63 3.12 12.20 -3.31
N LEU A 64 2.08 12.32 -4.14
CA LEU A 64 1.63 11.25 -5.05
C LEU A 64 2.72 10.84 -6.02
N LYS A 65 3.47 11.78 -6.62
CA LYS A 65 4.62 11.47 -7.49
C LYS A 65 5.72 10.69 -6.76
N LYS A 66 6.00 11.05 -5.50
CA LYS A 66 7.00 10.34 -4.68
C LYS A 66 6.53 8.91 -4.40
N LEU A 67 5.25 8.74 -4.09
CA LEU A 67 4.65 7.43 -3.82
C LEU A 67 4.58 6.57 -5.09
N LEU A 68 4.26 7.17 -6.24
CA LEU A 68 4.27 6.50 -7.55
C LEU A 68 5.66 5.92 -7.84
N LYS A 69 6.71 6.74 -7.74
CA LYS A 69 8.11 6.29 -7.95
C LYS A 69 8.52 5.17 -7.01
N ALA A 70 8.15 5.26 -5.73
CA ALA A 70 8.43 4.21 -4.76
C ALA A 70 7.73 2.89 -5.13
N THR A 71 6.49 2.98 -5.62
CA THR A 71 5.71 1.81 -6.05
C THR A 71 6.28 1.18 -7.34
N GLU A 72 6.73 2.00 -8.29
CA GLU A 72 7.43 1.54 -9.51
C GLU A 72 8.71 0.78 -9.15
N GLN A 73 9.49 1.31 -8.20
CA GLN A 73 10.72 0.66 -7.75
C GLN A 73 10.45 -0.68 -7.04
N GLU A 74 9.47 -0.73 -6.12
CA GLU A 74 9.10 -1.98 -5.45
C GLU A 74 8.64 -3.03 -6.48
N LEU A 75 7.87 -2.63 -7.50
CA LEU A 75 7.44 -3.53 -8.56
C LEU A 75 8.62 -4.07 -9.38
N LEU A 76 9.61 -3.23 -9.68
CA LEU A 76 10.85 -3.65 -10.35
C LEU A 76 11.62 -4.66 -9.49
N ASP A 77 11.78 -4.37 -8.20
CA ASP A 77 12.47 -5.24 -7.25
C ASP A 77 11.75 -6.58 -7.10
N LEU A 78 10.41 -6.58 -7.05
CA LEU A 78 9.60 -7.79 -7.02
C LEU A 78 9.75 -8.64 -8.28
N LYS A 79 9.81 -8.02 -9.46
CA LYS A 79 10.01 -8.72 -10.74
C LYS A 79 11.42 -9.31 -10.87
N ASN A 80 12.42 -8.69 -10.24
CA ASN A 80 13.81 -9.14 -10.24
C ASN A 80 14.09 -10.27 -9.24
N ARG A 81 13.21 -10.51 -8.26
CA ARG A 81 13.30 -11.62 -7.30
C ARG A 81 12.86 -12.99 -7.88
N LYS A 82 13.00 -13.16 -9.20
CA LYS A 82 12.70 -14.41 -9.91
C LYS A 82 13.65 -15.53 -9.51
#